data_AF-A0A419R032-F1
#
_entry.id   AF-A0A419R032-F1
#
_cell.length_a   1.000
_cell.length_b   1.000
_cell.length_c   1.000
_cell.angle_alpha   90.00
_cell.angle_beta   90.00
_cell.angle_gamma   90.00
#
_symmetry.space_group_name_H-M   'P 1'
#
loop_
_entity.id
_entity.type
_entity.pdbx_description
1 polymer ?
#
loop_
_entity_poly.entity_id
_entity_poly.type
_entity_poly.pdbx_seq_one_letter_code
_entity_poly.pdbx_strand_id
1 'polypeptide(L)'
;MSEVSVTVGGRVYRVACAQGEEDRVRNLATLVNAKLESMGHLGTQDAQNLLFASLMLADEAHEAKENASKAITAKEQAECTAQFTEVELNALSSTIADLESEIVRLKGSSSQPTGEMEGAGSQIEALTQQIAEHETQRAALSAQITDLIEENKAHKSAAASGKSPLPDADDPNLAVALERFAEQLEICADRLEGKETTS
;
A
#
# COMPACT_ATOMS: atom_id res chain seq x y z
N MET A 1 44.74 -37.94 -53.63
CA MET A 1 43.54 -38.78 -53.42
C MET A 1 43.97 -39.97 -52.60
N SER A 2 43.26 -40.27 -51.52
CA SER A 2 43.54 -41.44 -50.68
C SER A 2 42.57 -42.56 -51.03
N GLU A 3 42.96 -43.80 -50.77
CA GLU A 3 42.12 -44.98 -51.01
C GLU A 3 42.13 -45.84 -49.76
N VAL A 4 40.95 -46.31 -49.36
CA VAL A 4 40.77 -47.17 -48.18
C VAL A 4 40.15 -48.49 -48.58
N SER A 5 40.76 -49.58 -48.13
CA SER A 5 40.16 -50.92 -48.21
C SER A 5 39.21 -51.15 -47.04
N VAL A 6 37.96 -51.47 -47.33
CA VAL A 6 36.92 -51.79 -46.34
C VAL A 6 36.33 -53.18 -46.61
N THR A 7 35.88 -53.87 -45.57
CA THR A 7 35.23 -55.18 -45.70
C THR A 7 33.77 -55.06 -45.33
N VAL A 8 32.87 -55.49 -46.23
CA VAL A 8 31.42 -55.41 -46.05
C VAL A 8 30.79 -56.69 -46.57
N GLY A 9 29.98 -57.38 -45.76
CA GLY A 9 29.32 -58.63 -46.16
C GLY A 9 30.31 -59.73 -46.56
N GLY A 10 31.49 -59.78 -45.93
CA GLY A 10 32.54 -60.75 -46.24
C GLY A 10 33.34 -60.47 -47.52
N ARG A 11 33.12 -59.35 -48.22
CA ARG A 11 33.88 -58.93 -49.40
C ARG A 11 34.71 -57.68 -49.14
N VAL A 12 35.89 -57.61 -49.76
CA VAL A 12 36.79 -56.45 -49.67
C VAL A 12 36.51 -55.49 -50.83
N TYR A 13 36.25 -54.22 -50.50
CA TYR A 13 36.02 -53.13 -51.44
C TYR A 13 37.09 -52.06 -51.25
N ARG A 14 37.50 -51.39 -52.33
CA ARG A 14 38.34 -50.21 -52.27
C ARG A 14 37.52 -48.97 -52.59
N VAL A 15 37.58 -47.99 -51.71
CA VAL A 15 36.82 -46.74 -51.81
C VAL A 15 37.79 -45.58 -51.85
N ALA A 16 37.70 -44.76 -52.88
CA ALA A 16 38.44 -43.51 -52.98
C ALA A 16 37.81 -42.46 -52.06
N CYS A 17 38.63 -41.80 -51.25
CA CYS A 17 38.18 -40.76 -50.32
C CYS A 17 39.14 -39.55 -50.29
N ALA A 18 38.65 -38.46 -49.71
CA ALA A 18 39.50 -37.31 -49.43
C ALA A 18 40.55 -37.66 -48.35
N GLN A 19 41.68 -36.94 -48.38
CA GLN A 19 42.73 -37.13 -47.38
C GLN A 19 42.22 -36.71 -46.00
N GLY A 20 42.32 -37.60 -45.01
CA GLY A 20 41.81 -37.38 -43.66
C GLY A 20 40.37 -37.89 -43.40
N GLU A 21 39.63 -38.32 -44.43
CA GLU A 21 38.30 -38.95 -44.24
C GLU A 21 38.34 -40.48 -44.10
N GLU A 22 39.53 -41.05 -44.09
CA GLU A 22 39.75 -42.49 -44.15
C GLU A 22 39.05 -43.24 -43.00
N ASP A 23 39.13 -42.70 -41.79
CA ASP A 23 38.47 -43.26 -40.61
C ASP A 23 36.95 -43.12 -40.68
N ARG A 24 36.44 -42.02 -41.23
CA ARG A 24 35.01 -41.83 -41.45
C ARG A 24 34.47 -42.90 -42.40
N VAL A 25 35.19 -43.17 -43.50
CA VAL A 25 34.82 -44.21 -44.47
C VAL A 25 34.87 -45.60 -43.85
N ARG A 26 35.89 -45.93 -43.04
CA ARG A 26 35.95 -47.19 -42.28
C ARG A 26 34.74 -47.35 -41.36
N ASN A 27 34.42 -46.31 -40.59
CA ASN A 27 33.29 -46.32 -39.66
C ASN A 27 31.95 -46.52 -40.38
N LEU A 28 31.74 -45.83 -41.51
CA LEU A 28 30.53 -46.00 -42.32
C LEU A 28 30.44 -47.42 -42.89
N ALA A 29 31.55 -47.99 -43.35
CA ALA A 29 31.57 -49.38 -43.82
C ALA A 29 31.24 -50.38 -42.70
N THR A 30 31.74 -50.17 -41.48
CA THR A 30 31.36 -50.96 -40.30
C THR A 30 29.86 -50.87 -40.03
N LEU A 31 29.27 -49.68 -40.18
CA LEU A 31 27.83 -49.45 -40.00
C LEU A 31 27.00 -50.22 -41.04
N VAL A 32 27.40 -50.16 -42.31
CA VAL A 32 26.76 -50.93 -43.40
C VAL A 32 26.91 -52.43 -43.15
N ASN A 33 28.09 -52.89 -42.71
CA ASN A 33 28.32 -54.30 -42.39
C ASN A 33 27.45 -54.77 -41.22
N ALA A 34 27.35 -53.99 -40.14
CA ALA A 34 26.47 -54.29 -39.01
C ALA A 34 25.00 -54.35 -39.44
N LYS A 35 24.57 -53.47 -40.35
CA LYS A 35 23.21 -53.51 -40.89
C LYS A 35 22.95 -54.79 -41.70
N LEU A 36 23.90 -55.19 -42.54
CA LEU A 36 23.83 -56.46 -43.27
C LEU A 36 23.74 -57.66 -42.31
N GLU A 37 24.56 -57.69 -41.27
CA GLU A 37 24.53 -58.75 -40.25
C GLU A 37 23.17 -58.80 -39.52
N SER A 38 22.56 -57.64 -39.25
CA SER A 38 21.25 -57.55 -38.60
C SER A 38 20.09 -58.09 -39.44
N MET A 39 20.21 -58.10 -40.78
CA MET A 39 19.19 -58.65 -41.68
C MET A 39 19.26 -60.18 -41.80
N GLY A 40 20.34 -60.81 -41.31
CA GLY A 40 20.56 -62.26 -41.39
C GLY A 40 21.25 -62.70 -42.69
N HIS A 41 21.53 -64.00 -42.79
CA HIS A 41 22.25 -64.59 -43.94
C HIS A 41 21.34 -64.65 -45.19
N LEU A 42 21.25 -63.56 -45.94
CA LEU A 42 20.48 -63.49 -47.19
C LEU A 42 21.25 -64.13 -48.37
N GLY A 43 21.45 -65.46 -48.35
CA GLY A 43 21.87 -66.24 -49.52
C GLY A 43 23.08 -65.69 -50.32
N THR A 44 23.13 -65.98 -51.63
CA THR A 44 24.23 -65.59 -52.54
C THR A 44 24.02 -64.25 -53.27
N GLN A 45 23.02 -63.45 -52.86
CA GLN A 45 22.60 -62.24 -53.58
C GLN A 45 23.10 -60.94 -52.92
N ASP A 46 24.42 -60.82 -52.81
CA ASP A 46 25.09 -59.71 -52.10
C ASP A 46 24.68 -58.31 -52.59
N ALA A 47 24.40 -58.15 -53.89
CA ALA A 47 23.95 -56.88 -54.46
C ALA A 47 22.54 -56.47 -53.98
N GLN A 48 21.61 -57.42 -53.85
CA GLN A 48 20.28 -57.13 -53.31
C GLN A 48 20.35 -56.86 -51.82
N ASN A 49 21.18 -57.60 -51.09
CA ASN A 49 21.36 -57.40 -49.64
C ASN A 49 21.92 -56.00 -49.34
N LEU A 50 22.92 -55.56 -50.11
CA LEU A 50 23.46 -54.21 -50.02
C LEU A 50 22.43 -53.14 -50.35
N LEU A 51 21.57 -53.38 -51.36
CA LEU A 51 20.47 -52.47 -51.68
C LEU A 51 19.51 -52.33 -50.49
N PHE A 52 19.07 -53.43 -49.89
CA PHE A 52 18.20 -53.39 -48.72
C PHE A 52 18.86 -52.69 -47.53
N ALA A 53 20.13 -53.00 -47.22
CA ALA A 53 20.89 -52.31 -46.18
C ALA A 53 20.94 -50.79 -46.43
N SER A 54 21.20 -50.39 -47.69
CA SER A 54 21.29 -48.98 -48.06
C SER A 54 19.96 -48.24 -47.93
N LEU A 55 18.84 -48.87 -48.31
CA LEU A 55 17.51 -48.28 -48.18
C LEU A 55 17.12 -48.11 -46.71
N MET A 56 17.39 -49.10 -45.85
CA MET A 56 17.10 -49.00 -44.42
C MET A 56 17.94 -47.90 -43.74
N LEU A 57 19.24 -47.82 -44.05
CA LEU A 57 20.09 -46.76 -43.50
C LEU A 57 19.70 -45.38 -44.02
N ALA A 58 19.24 -45.28 -45.28
CA ALA A 58 18.73 -44.03 -45.84
C ALA A 58 17.44 -43.58 -45.16
N ASP A 59 16.54 -44.52 -44.85
CA ASP A 59 15.30 -44.27 -44.11
C ASP A 59 15.60 -43.77 -42.68
N GLU A 60 16.46 -44.46 -41.94
CA GLU A 60 16.90 -44.04 -40.60
C GLU A 60 17.53 -42.64 -40.60
N ALA A 61 18.37 -42.34 -41.60
CA ALA A 61 18.97 -41.02 -41.75
C ALA A 61 17.94 -39.94 -42.11
N HIS A 62 16.92 -40.29 -42.91
CA HIS A 62 15.82 -39.40 -43.26
C HIS A 62 14.97 -39.07 -42.05
N GLU A 63 14.54 -40.09 -41.30
CA GLU A 63 13.76 -39.93 -40.07
C GLU A 63 14.54 -39.13 -39.02
N ALA A 64 15.82 -39.43 -38.81
CA ALA A 64 16.66 -38.69 -37.86
C ALA A 64 16.76 -37.20 -38.24
N LYS A 65 16.86 -36.89 -39.54
CA LYS A 65 16.90 -35.51 -40.03
C LYS A 65 15.55 -34.80 -39.87
N GLU A 66 14.45 -35.49 -40.14
CA GLU A 66 13.09 -34.93 -39.94
C GLU A 66 12.78 -34.70 -38.46
N ASN A 67 13.19 -35.62 -37.58
CA ASN A 67 13.06 -35.45 -36.14
C ASN A 67 13.93 -34.32 -35.62
N ALA A 68 15.16 -34.18 -36.13
CA ALA A 68 16.01 -33.04 -35.80
C ALA A 68 15.40 -31.71 -36.25
N SER A 69 14.81 -31.64 -37.45
CA SER A 69 14.15 -30.40 -37.90
C SER A 69 12.91 -30.07 -37.06
N LYS A 70 12.08 -31.06 -36.73
CA LYS A 70 10.94 -30.90 -35.82
C LYS A 70 11.37 -30.47 -34.42
N ALA A 71 12.47 -31.02 -33.90
CA ALA A 71 12.99 -30.63 -32.59
C ALA A 71 13.52 -29.19 -32.59
N ILE A 72 14.16 -28.75 -33.68
CA ILE A 72 14.61 -27.36 -33.84
C ILE A 72 13.40 -26.42 -33.86
N THR A 73 12.39 -26.70 -34.69
CA THR A 73 11.20 -25.83 -34.76
C THR A 73 10.40 -25.82 -33.46
N ALA A 74 10.27 -26.97 -32.78
CA ALA A 74 9.61 -27.04 -31.48
C ALA A 74 10.38 -26.25 -30.41
N LYS A 75 11.72 -26.31 -30.43
CA LYS A 75 12.57 -25.52 -29.53
C LYS A 75 12.42 -24.03 -29.80
N GLU A 76 12.47 -23.60 -31.06
CA GLU A 76 12.27 -22.19 -31.44
C GLU A 76 10.88 -21.68 -31.03
N GLN A 77 9.84 -22.50 -31.20
CA GLN A 77 8.49 -22.16 -30.75
C GLN A 77 8.41 -22.06 -29.22
N ALA A 78 9.05 -22.97 -28.48
CA ALA A 78 9.10 -22.93 -27.03
C ALA A 78 9.88 -21.71 -26.50
N GLU A 79 10.96 -21.32 -27.18
CA GLU A 79 11.73 -20.12 -26.83
C GLU A 79 10.91 -18.84 -27.10
N CYS A 80 10.19 -18.78 -28.22
CA CYS A 80 9.32 -17.65 -28.55
C CYS A 80 8.17 -17.50 -27.54
N THR A 81 7.52 -18.60 -27.16
CA THR A 81 6.46 -18.56 -26.14
C THR A 81 7.01 -18.19 -24.76
N ALA A 82 8.17 -18.74 -24.37
CA ALA A 82 8.83 -18.37 -23.12
C ALA A 82 9.12 -16.87 -23.04
N GLN A 83 9.75 -16.30 -24.09
CA GLN A 83 10.04 -14.86 -24.17
C GLN A 83 8.77 -14.01 -24.07
N PHE A 84 7.70 -14.42 -24.76
CA PHE A 84 6.42 -13.71 -24.69
C PHE A 84 5.84 -13.74 -23.27
N THR A 85 5.81 -14.89 -22.62
CA THR A 85 5.31 -15.01 -21.24
C THR A 85 6.15 -14.22 -20.24
N GLU A 86 7.45 -14.10 -20.46
CA GLU A 86 8.34 -13.28 -19.61
C GLU A 86 8.01 -11.79 -19.74
N VAL A 87 7.73 -11.30 -20.96
CA VAL A 87 7.28 -9.92 -21.19
C VAL A 87 5.94 -9.67 -20.49
N GLU A 88 4.98 -10.58 -20.61
CA GLU A 88 3.68 -10.47 -19.93
C GLU A 88 3.82 -10.47 -18.41
N LEU A 89 4.68 -11.33 -17.85
CA LEU A 89 4.95 -11.40 -16.41
C LEU A 89 5.56 -10.09 -15.91
N ASN A 90 6.54 -9.55 -16.62
CA ASN A 90 7.16 -8.27 -16.28
C ASN A 90 6.16 -7.11 -16.33
N ALA A 91 5.28 -7.09 -17.34
CA ALA A 91 4.21 -6.10 -17.42
C ALA A 91 3.24 -6.21 -16.23
N LEU A 92 2.82 -7.42 -15.88
CA LEU A 92 1.94 -7.65 -14.73
C LEU A 92 2.62 -7.31 -13.40
N SER A 93 3.91 -7.59 -13.25
CA SER A 93 4.67 -7.20 -12.06
C SER A 93 4.74 -5.68 -11.91
N SER A 94 4.89 -4.94 -13.03
CA SER A 94 4.87 -3.47 -13.01
C SER A 94 3.51 -2.93 -12.57
N THR A 95 2.41 -3.48 -13.11
CA THR A 95 1.07 -3.02 -12.73
C THR A 95 0.74 -3.32 -11.28
N ILE A 96 1.22 -4.45 -10.73
CA ILE A 96 1.09 -4.77 -9.31
C ILE A 96 1.80 -3.71 -8.46
N ALA A 97 3.04 -3.37 -8.80
CA ALA A 97 3.79 -2.34 -8.05
C ALA A 97 3.10 -0.97 -8.08
N ASP A 98 2.54 -0.57 -9.23
CA ASP A 98 1.77 0.67 -9.36
C ASP A 98 0.51 0.64 -8.48
N LEU A 99 -0.25 -0.46 -8.51
CA LEU A 99 -1.45 -0.65 -7.69
C LEU A 99 -1.13 -0.66 -6.20
N GLU A 100 -0.03 -1.29 -5.78
CA GLU A 100 0.42 -1.27 -4.39
C GLU A 100 0.74 0.16 -3.92
N SER A 101 1.40 0.95 -4.77
CA SER A 101 1.69 2.36 -4.46
C SER A 101 0.41 3.19 -4.30
N GLU A 102 -0.61 2.93 -5.12
CA GLU A 102 -1.88 3.62 -5.07
C GLU A 102 -2.68 3.22 -3.82
N ILE A 103 -2.67 1.94 -3.44
CA ILE A 103 -3.28 1.48 -2.18
C ILE A 103 -2.65 2.21 -0.97
N VAL A 104 -1.33 2.37 -0.95
CA VAL A 104 -0.64 3.10 0.13
C VAL A 104 -1.08 4.57 0.16
N ARG A 105 -1.16 5.23 -1.01
CA ARG A 105 -1.63 6.62 -1.11
C ARG A 105 -3.07 6.77 -0.62
N LEU A 106 -3.98 5.92 -1.07
CA LEU A 106 -5.39 5.94 -0.68
C LEU A 106 -5.60 5.63 0.81
N LYS A 107 -4.79 4.74 1.38
CA LYS A 107 -4.78 4.49 2.84
C LYS A 107 -4.23 5.69 3.61
N GLY A 108 -3.20 6.34 3.09
CA GLY A 108 -2.68 7.59 3.66
C GLY A 108 -3.75 8.68 3.70
N SER A 109 -4.43 8.92 2.57
CA SER A 109 -5.49 9.94 2.50
C SER A 109 -6.74 9.60 3.31
N SER A 110 -7.04 8.32 3.56
CA SER A 110 -8.16 7.91 4.44
C SER A 110 -7.80 7.88 5.93
N SER A 111 -6.52 7.84 6.30
CA SER A 111 -6.08 8.02 7.69
C SER A 111 -6.27 9.46 8.20
N GLN A 112 -6.26 10.43 7.28
CA GLN A 112 -6.45 11.84 7.61
C GLN A 112 -7.87 12.16 8.16
N PRO A 113 -8.97 11.76 7.50
CA PRO A 113 -10.32 11.97 8.04
C PRO A 113 -10.59 11.16 9.31
N THR A 114 -9.92 10.01 9.51
CA THR A 114 -10.09 9.24 10.76
C THR A 114 -9.44 9.93 11.96
N GLY A 115 -8.25 10.52 11.78
CA GLY A 115 -7.63 11.35 12.82
C GLY A 115 -8.42 12.63 13.12
N GLU A 116 -8.99 13.28 12.09
CA GLU A 116 -9.89 14.43 12.28
C GLU A 116 -11.17 14.05 13.02
N MET A 117 -11.75 12.87 12.74
CA MET A 117 -12.92 12.36 13.47
C MET A 117 -12.62 12.04 14.93
N GLU A 118 -11.47 11.45 15.22
CA GLU A 118 -11.02 11.16 16.59
C GLU A 118 -10.76 12.45 17.39
N GLY A 119 -10.14 13.45 16.75
CA GLY A 119 -9.97 14.80 17.31
C GLY A 119 -11.31 15.50 17.59
N ALA A 120 -12.25 15.44 16.64
CA ALA A 120 -13.59 15.98 16.82
C ALA A 120 -14.36 15.26 17.95
N GLY A 121 -14.23 13.94 18.07
CA GLY A 121 -14.82 13.16 19.17
C GLY A 121 -14.29 13.61 20.53
N SER A 122 -12.98 13.76 20.65
CA SER A 122 -12.33 14.26 21.88
C SER A 122 -12.80 15.68 22.24
N GLN A 123 -12.99 16.54 21.24
CA GLN A 123 -13.49 17.89 21.44
C GLN A 123 -14.95 17.92 21.87
N ILE A 124 -15.80 17.06 21.30
CA ILE A 124 -17.20 16.90 21.71
C ILE A 124 -17.29 16.42 23.16
N GLU A 125 -16.47 15.45 23.56
CA GLU A 125 -16.42 14.95 24.94
C GLU A 125 -16.00 16.07 25.91
N ALA A 126 -14.94 16.82 25.59
CA ALA A 126 -14.48 17.94 26.40
C ALA A 126 -15.56 19.03 26.55
N LEU A 127 -16.23 19.41 25.45
CA LEU A 127 -17.32 20.39 25.49
C LEU A 127 -18.52 19.87 26.30
N THR A 128 -18.82 18.58 26.20
CA THR A 128 -19.90 17.94 26.97
C THR A 128 -19.60 18.01 28.48
N GLN A 129 -18.36 17.75 28.87
CA GLN A 129 -17.93 17.87 30.26
C GLN A 129 -17.99 19.32 30.77
N GLN A 130 -17.58 20.29 29.95
CA GLN A 130 -17.71 21.71 30.27
C GLN A 130 -19.16 22.14 30.45
N ILE A 131 -20.07 21.69 29.58
CA ILE A 131 -21.51 21.97 29.72
C ILE A 131 -22.04 21.43 31.05
N ALA A 132 -21.71 20.18 31.39
CA ALA A 132 -22.13 19.58 32.66
C ALA A 132 -21.59 20.36 33.87
N GLU A 133 -20.32 20.78 33.84
CA GLU A 133 -19.73 21.58 34.91
C GLU A 133 -20.42 22.95 35.03
N HIS A 134 -20.67 23.63 33.92
CA HIS A 134 -21.40 24.90 33.92
C HIS A 134 -22.84 24.77 34.42
N GLU A 135 -23.52 23.66 34.13
CA GLU A 135 -24.86 23.39 34.68
C GLU A 135 -24.83 23.28 36.21
N THR A 136 -23.84 22.58 36.77
CA THR A 136 -23.68 22.51 38.23
C THR A 136 -23.36 23.87 38.86
N GLN A 137 -22.49 24.67 38.21
CA GLN A 137 -22.17 26.03 38.65
C GLN A 137 -23.40 26.94 38.62
N ARG A 138 -24.20 26.88 37.54
CA ARG A 138 -25.45 27.64 37.42
C ARG A 138 -26.45 27.25 38.51
N ALA A 139 -26.59 25.95 38.80
CA ALA A 139 -27.45 25.48 39.88
C ALA A 139 -26.99 26.03 41.25
N ALA A 140 -25.69 25.97 41.54
CA ALA A 140 -25.12 26.48 42.79
C ALA A 140 -25.31 27.99 42.97
N LEU A 141 -25.02 28.79 41.94
CA LEU A 141 -25.24 30.24 41.96
C LEU A 141 -26.72 30.59 42.12
N SER A 142 -27.62 29.82 41.49
CA SER A 142 -29.06 30.05 41.64
C SER A 142 -29.56 29.80 43.07
N ALA A 143 -28.99 28.82 43.77
CA ALA A 143 -29.26 28.58 45.19
C ALA A 143 -28.75 29.74 46.06
N GLN A 144 -27.51 30.20 45.85
CA GLN A 144 -26.96 31.35 46.57
C GLN A 144 -27.78 32.63 46.39
N ILE A 145 -28.26 32.90 45.18
CA ILE A 145 -29.15 34.05 44.92
C ILE A 145 -30.44 33.91 45.73
N THR A 146 -31.00 32.70 45.81
CA THR A 146 -32.22 32.44 46.57
C THR A 146 -31.99 32.69 48.06
N ASP A 147 -30.89 32.18 48.62
CA ASP A 147 -30.51 32.41 50.02
C ASP A 147 -30.32 33.90 50.33
N LEU A 148 -29.57 34.63 49.48
CA LEU A 148 -29.34 36.07 49.64
C LEU A 148 -30.64 36.89 49.54
N ILE A 149 -31.61 36.45 48.72
CA ILE A 149 -32.94 37.09 48.65
C ILE A 149 -33.70 36.88 49.95
N GLU A 150 -33.66 35.66 50.53
CA GLU A 150 -34.28 35.39 51.82
C GLU A 150 -33.64 36.20 52.95
N GLU A 151 -32.31 36.27 53.01
CA GLU A 151 -31.57 37.11 53.96
C GLU A 151 -31.92 38.59 53.83
N ASN A 152 -31.92 39.14 52.61
CA ASN A 152 -32.31 40.54 52.37
C ASN A 152 -33.77 40.80 52.76
N LYS A 153 -34.68 39.86 52.49
CA LYS A 153 -36.09 39.97 52.90
C LYS A 153 -36.21 39.96 54.42
N ALA A 154 -35.45 39.10 55.12
CA ALA A 154 -35.39 39.08 56.57
C ALA A 154 -34.84 40.41 57.13
N HIS A 155 -33.71 40.91 56.63
CA HIS A 155 -33.14 42.21 57.00
C HIS A 155 -34.11 43.38 56.74
N LYS A 156 -34.81 43.38 55.60
CA LYS A 156 -35.80 44.41 55.26
C LYS A 156 -37.03 44.37 56.16
N SER A 157 -37.48 43.18 56.57
CA SER A 157 -38.58 43.03 57.54
C SER A 157 -38.17 43.47 58.96
N ALA A 158 -36.91 43.25 59.35
CA ALA A 158 -36.35 43.76 60.60
C ALA A 158 -36.22 45.30 60.58
N ALA A 159 -35.83 45.89 59.44
CA ALA A 159 -35.83 47.34 59.24
C ALA A 159 -37.25 47.94 59.23
N ALA A 160 -38.25 47.22 58.71
CA ALA A 160 -39.66 47.66 58.70
C ALA A 160 -40.37 47.54 60.06
N SER A 161 -39.84 46.71 60.98
CA SER A 161 -40.32 46.59 62.37
C SER A 161 -39.61 47.54 63.35
N GLY A 162 -38.61 48.29 62.89
CA GLY A 162 -37.90 49.30 63.66
C GLY A 162 -38.63 50.64 63.59
N LYS A 163 -39.26 51.02 64.70
CA LYS A 163 -39.75 52.37 64.97
C LYS A 163 -38.55 53.33 64.98
N SER A 164 -38.14 53.86 63.85
CA SER A 164 -37.18 54.96 63.82
C SER A 164 -37.87 56.18 64.43
N PRO A 165 -37.40 56.72 65.56
CA PRO A 165 -37.79 58.07 65.96
C PRO A 165 -37.36 59.00 64.82
N LEU A 166 -38.19 60.00 64.50
CA LEU A 166 -37.64 61.18 63.82
C LEU A 166 -36.44 61.63 64.65
N PRO A 167 -35.23 61.79 64.06
CA PRO A 167 -34.10 62.29 64.82
C PRO A 167 -34.47 63.68 65.32
N ASP A 168 -34.37 63.88 66.63
CA ASP A 168 -34.54 65.20 67.24
C ASP A 168 -33.55 66.17 66.58
N ALA A 169 -34.01 67.38 66.25
CA ALA A 169 -33.26 68.36 65.46
C ALA A 169 -31.94 68.83 66.10
N ASP A 170 -31.67 68.42 67.34
CA ASP A 170 -30.50 68.78 68.14
C ASP A 170 -29.52 67.60 68.37
N ASP A 171 -29.58 66.52 67.58
CA ASP A 171 -28.63 65.40 67.71
C ASP A 171 -27.27 65.75 67.04
N PRO A 172 -26.16 65.88 67.81
CA PRO A 172 -24.85 66.28 67.27
C PRO A 172 -24.29 65.28 66.24
N ASN A 173 -24.75 64.03 66.22
CA ASN A 173 -24.37 63.07 65.18
C ASN A 173 -25.01 63.36 63.82
N LEU A 174 -26.17 64.03 63.78
CA LEU A 174 -26.83 64.40 62.52
C LEU A 174 -26.04 65.48 61.79
N ALA A 175 -25.47 66.44 62.54
CA ALA A 175 -24.59 67.47 61.99
C ALA A 175 -23.33 66.85 61.34
N VAL A 176 -22.68 65.88 62.02
CA VAL A 176 -21.51 65.17 61.49
C VAL A 176 -21.87 64.32 60.27
N ALA A 177 -23.06 63.70 60.25
CA ALA A 177 -23.54 62.94 59.11
C ALA A 177 -23.85 63.85 57.89
N LEU A 178 -24.43 65.03 58.13
CA LEU A 178 -24.69 66.02 57.10
C LEU A 178 -23.39 66.62 56.53
N GLU A 179 -22.38 66.88 57.36
CA GLU A 179 -21.05 67.29 56.89
C GLU A 179 -20.41 66.23 56.00
N ARG A 180 -20.43 64.95 56.42
CA ARG A 180 -19.90 63.85 55.58
C ARG A 180 -20.67 63.67 54.27
N PHE A 181 -21.98 63.90 54.29
CA PHE A 181 -22.79 63.83 53.08
C PHE A 181 -22.50 65.00 52.13
N ALA A 182 -22.27 66.19 52.68
CA ALA A 182 -21.83 67.35 51.91
C ALA A 182 -20.46 67.10 51.25
N GLU A 183 -19.49 66.51 51.97
CA GLU A 183 -18.19 66.11 51.39
C GLU A 183 -18.37 65.09 50.25
N GLN A 184 -19.26 64.11 50.41
CA GLN A 184 -19.53 63.14 49.34
C GLN A 184 -20.20 63.77 48.12
N LEU A 185 -21.07 64.77 48.30
CA LEU A 185 -21.67 65.52 47.20
C LEU A 185 -20.64 66.39 46.50
N GLU A 186 -19.72 67.01 47.23
CA GLU A 186 -18.60 67.78 46.67
C GLU A 186 -17.69 66.89 45.80
N ILE A 187 -17.28 65.72 46.32
CA ILE A 187 -16.50 64.73 45.55
C ILE A 187 -17.26 64.26 44.29
N CYS A 188 -18.58 64.09 44.38
CA CYS A 188 -19.39 63.72 43.21
C CYS A 188 -19.48 64.86 42.19
N ALA A 189 -19.59 66.11 42.64
CA ALA A 189 -19.60 67.29 41.79
C ALA A 189 -18.26 67.48 41.07
N ASP A 190 -17.14 67.37 41.78
CA ASP A 190 -15.79 67.42 41.21
C ASP A 190 -15.59 66.35 40.12
N ARG A 191 -16.15 65.15 40.32
CA ARG A 191 -16.10 64.07 39.32
C ARG A 191 -16.98 64.33 38.10
N LEU A 192 -18.05 65.10 38.23
CA LEU A 192 -18.89 65.51 37.09
C LEU A 192 -18.24 66.67 36.34
N GLU A 193 -17.72 67.68 37.03
CA GLU A 193 -16.99 68.80 36.41
C GLU A 193 -15.69 68.35 35.74
N GLY A 194 -14.93 67.44 36.38
CA GLY A 194 -13.73 66.83 35.80
C GLY A 194 -14.00 65.90 34.60
N LYS A 195 -15.26 65.52 34.36
CA LYS A 195 -15.68 64.73 33.19
C LYS A 195 -16.07 65.61 32.00
N GLU A 196 -16.33 66.92 32.21
CA GLU A 196 -16.63 67.88 31.14
C GLU A 196 -15.38 68.53 30.51
N THR A 197 -14.19 68.40 31.11
CA THR A 197 -12.92 68.93 30.55
C THR A 197 -12.17 67.96 29.63
N THR A 198 -12.80 66.85 29.23
CA THR A 198 -12.29 65.97 28.16
C THR A 198 -13.38 65.71 27.12
N SER A 199 -13.65 66.72 26.30
CA SER A 199 -14.14 66.53 24.93
C SER A 199 -13.71 67.67 24.02
#